data_AF-A0A971FSY9-F1
#
_entry.id   AF-A0A971FSY9-F1
#
_cell.length_a   1.000
_cell.length_b   1.000
_cell.length_c   1.000
_cell.angle_alpha   90.00
_cell.angle_beta   90.00
_cell.angle_gamma   90.00
#
_symmetry.space_group_name_H-M   'P 1'
#
loop_
_entity.id
_entity.type
_entity.pdbx_description
1 polymer ?
#
loop_
_entity_poly.entity_id
_entity_poly.type
_entity_poly.pdbx_seq_one_letter_code
_entity_poly.pdbx_strand_id
1 'polypeptide(L)' 'MKDEDPITAYSFPYGHGFYQKMGFLDTDGEQITNGVRHDPMKM' A
#
# COMPACT_ATOMS: atom_id res chain seq x y z
N MET A 1 18.94 18.01 -2.26
CA MET A 1 18.48 16.81 -1.55
C MET A 1 17.72 16.00 -2.59
N LYS A 2 18.09 14.73 -2.84
CA LYS A 2 17.24 13.87 -3.66
C LYS A 2 16.06 13.51 -2.78
N ASP A 3 14.86 13.99 -3.12
CA ASP A 3 13.65 13.41 -2.58
C ASP A 3 13.62 11.97 -3.10
N GLU A 4 13.74 10.99 -2.20
CA GLU A 4 13.59 9.58 -2.56
C GLU A 4 12.12 9.34 -2.90
N ASP A 5 11.87 8.65 -4.02
CA ASP A 5 10.51 8.30 -4.40
C ASP A 5 9.89 7.42 -3.30
N PRO A 6 8.64 7.70 -2.86
CA PRO A 6 8.01 6.98 -1.78
C PRO A 6 7.83 5.50 -2.12
N ILE A 7 8.15 4.62 -1.17
CA ILE A 7 7.99 3.18 -1.35
C ILE A 7 6.49 2.87 -1.37
N THR A 8 6.01 2.24 -2.44
CA THR A 8 4.60 1.83 -2.57
C THR A 8 4.47 0.32 -2.39
N ALA A 9 3.68 -0.10 -1.42
CA ALA A 9 3.30 -1.50 -1.20
C ALA A 9 1.88 -1.75 -1.72
N TYR A 10 1.65 -2.89 -2.37
CA TYR A 10 0.31 -3.34 -2.75
C TYR A 10 -0.14 -4.40 -1.76
N SER A 11 -0.77 -3.98 -0.68
CA SER A 11 -1.26 -4.88 0.34
C SER A 11 -2.47 -5.65 -0.18
N PHE A 12 -2.58 -6.94 0.15
CA PHE A 12 -3.88 -7.59 0.09
C PHE A 12 -4.75 -7.14 1.27
N PRO A 13 -6.09 -7.28 1.22
CA PRO A 13 -6.97 -6.88 2.33
C PRO A 13 -6.59 -7.52 3.67
N TYR A 14 -6.09 -8.77 3.65
CA TYR A 14 -5.63 -9.48 4.84
C TYR A 14 -4.21 -9.07 5.32
N GLY A 15 -3.42 -8.42 4.46
CA GLY A 15 -2.08 -7.91 4.78
C GLY A 15 -2.08 -6.47 5.31
N HIS A 16 -3.21 -5.79 5.24
CA HIS A 16 -3.33 -4.35 5.50
C HIS A 16 -2.78 -3.94 6.88
N GLY A 17 -3.21 -4.63 7.93
CA GLY A 17 -2.74 -4.35 9.30
C GLY A 17 -1.26 -4.66 9.55
N PHE A 18 -0.60 -5.47 8.71
CA PHE A 18 0.84 -5.68 8.79
C PHE A 18 1.60 -4.47 8.25
N TYR A 19 1.19 -3.93 7.09
CA TYR A 19 1.83 -2.78 6.48
C TYR A 19 1.59 -1.49 7.28
N GLN A 20 0.41 -1.32 7.91
CA GLN A 20 0.19 -0.22 8.85
C GLN A 20 1.19 -0.25 10.02
N LYS A 21 1.50 -1.43 10.57
CA LYS A 21 2.51 -1.57 11.63
C LYS A 21 3.94 -1.29 11.17
N MET A 22 4.22 -1.45 9.88
CA MET A 22 5.50 -1.11 9.25
C MET A 22 5.64 0.39 8.96
N GLY A 23 4.58 1.18 9.17
CA GLY A 23 4.57 2.62 8.92
C GLY A 23 4.05 3.03 7.54
N PHE A 24 3.51 2.09 6.77
CA PHE A 24 2.82 2.43 5.52
C PHE A 24 1.47 3.05 5.83
N LEU A 25 1.14 4.10 5.09
CA LEU A 25 -0.14 4.80 5.14
C LEU A 25 -1.03 4.37 3.99
N ASP A 26 -2.33 4.34 4.27
CA ASP A 26 -3.34 4.03 3.27
C ASP A 26 -3.34 5.09 2.18
N THR A 27 -3.51 4.64 0.94
CA THR A 27 -3.81 5.54 -0.18
C THR A 27 -5.31 5.56 -0.45
N ASP A 28 -5.78 6.57 -1.18
CA ASP A 28 -7.21 6.87 -1.33
C ASP A 28 -8.03 5.85 -2.16
N GLY A 29 -7.56 4.62 -2.42
CA GLY A 29 -8.41 3.65 -3.12
C GLY A 29 -7.92 2.20 -3.21
N GLU A 30 -8.77 1.28 -2.76
CA GLU A 30 -8.71 -0.15 -3.11
C GLU A 30 -8.69 -0.30 -4.65
N GLN A 31 -7.82 -1.15 -5.15
CA GLN A 31 -7.65 -1.43 -6.57
C GLN A 31 -7.93 -2.89 -6.88
N ILE A 32 -8.46 -3.15 -8.07
CA ILE A 32 -8.72 -4.50 -8.57
C ILE A 32 -7.86 -4.73 -9.80
N THR A 33 -6.89 -5.64 -9.68
CA THR A 33 -6.01 -6.05 -10.79
C THR A 33 -6.25 -7.53 -11.08
N ASN A 34 -6.66 -7.87 -12.31
CA ASN A 34 -6.96 -9.25 -12.71
C ASN A 34 -7.96 -9.99 -11.79
N GLY A 35 -8.94 -9.26 -11.24
CA GLY A 35 -9.94 -9.80 -10.31
C GLY A 35 -9.46 -9.94 -8.87
N VAL A 36 -8.24 -9.50 -8.56
CA VAL A 36 -7.64 -9.54 -7.22
C VAL A 36 -7.66 -8.14 -6.61
N ARG A 37 -8.15 -8.04 -5.38
CA ARG A 37 -8.18 -6.79 -4.61
C ARG A 37 -6.86 -6.53 -3.93
N HIS A 38 -6.39 -5.30 -4.03
CA HIS A 38 -5.21 -4.80 -3.34
C HIS A 38 -5.43 -3.36 -2.86
N ASP A 39 -4.92 -3.06 -1.68
CA ASP A 39 -4.87 -1.73 -1.09
C ASP A 39 -3.45 -1.19 -1.29
N PRO A 40 -3.24 -0.20 -2.18
CA PRO A 40 -1.95 0.45 -2.29
C PRO A 40 -1.70 1.28 -1.03
N MET A 41 -0.48 1.21 -0.53
CA MET A 41 -0.03 1.91 0.68
C MET A 41 1.33 2.54 0.42
N LYS A 42 1.62 3.70 1.02
CA LYS A 42 2.87 4.45 0.82
C LYS A 42 3.62 4.66 2.13
N MET A 43 4.96 4.62 2.05
CA MET A 43 5.87 4.98 3.13
C MET A 43 6.62 6.26 2.80
#